data_AF-A0A5D4MAI5-F1
#
_entry.id   AF-A0A5D4MAI5-F1
#
_cell.length_a   1.000
_cell.length_b   1.000
_cell.length_c   1.000
_cell.angle_alpha   90.00
_cell.angle_beta   90.00
_cell.angle_gamma   90.00
#
_symmetry.space_group_name_H-M   'P 1'
#
loop_
_entity.id
_entity.type
_entity.pdbx_description
1 polymer ?
#
loop_
_entity_poly.entity_id
_entity_poly.type
_entity_poly.pdbx_seq_one_letter_code
_entity_poly.pdbx_strand_id
1 'polypeptide(L)'
;MAKLPIKPIIKLAKTHGPTVGKFVKENWKEISQGAAFVGSAGKIAKDFRKNRKESEQYLEKNHPRKIRFHQYKTSILPDLHNMNRFELFKAKLEVEGFIAQIKQEEEKEAGVKKPLHSKRLKDWNDILIQMEAKIAAKDYQEYIMMYNNPSYQSEYFKGYERQLEKFRNMVENQDNEELYEYLLTHTKRSKEDIKLDFSL
;
A
#
# COMPACT_ATOMS: atom_id res chain seq x y z
N MET A 1 -30.84 -2.97 -7.01
CA MET A 1 -29.68 -2.10 -7.28
C MET A 1 -29.38 -1.26 -6.05
N ALA A 2 -28.38 -1.63 -5.25
CA ALA A 2 -27.98 -0.90 -4.06
C ALA A 2 -26.59 -0.31 -4.28
N LYS A 3 -26.52 1.01 -4.43
CA LYS A 3 -25.27 1.78 -4.48
C LYS A 3 -24.67 1.78 -3.09
N LEU A 4 -23.50 1.16 -2.92
CA LEU A 4 -22.75 1.21 -1.66
C LEU A 4 -22.48 2.68 -1.28
N PRO A 5 -22.63 3.07 0.00
CA PRO A 5 -22.39 4.43 0.41
C PRO A 5 -20.88 4.71 0.36
N ILE A 6 -20.49 5.65 -0.49
CA ILE A 6 -19.15 6.23 -0.70
C ILE A 6 -18.55 6.85 0.61
N LYS A 7 -19.27 6.75 1.73
CA LYS A 7 -18.99 7.43 3.01
C LYS A 7 -17.77 6.94 3.81
N PRO A 8 -17.31 5.67 3.81
CA PRO A 8 -16.19 5.27 4.65
C PRO A 8 -14.83 5.77 4.11
N ILE A 9 -14.64 5.77 2.80
CA ILE A 9 -13.39 6.21 2.15
C ILE A 9 -13.29 7.74 2.15
N ILE A 10 -14.40 8.43 1.90
CA ILE A 10 -14.46 9.90 2.00
C ILE A 10 -14.24 10.37 3.45
N LYS A 11 -14.65 9.58 4.46
CA LYS A 11 -14.37 9.94 5.86
C LYS A 11 -12.86 9.92 6.14
N LEU A 12 -12.12 8.94 5.63
CA LEU A 12 -10.64 8.91 5.76
C LEU A 12 -9.98 10.12 5.08
N ALA A 13 -10.43 10.49 3.87
CA ALA A 13 -9.91 11.66 3.15
C ALA A 13 -10.30 13.00 3.82
N LYS A 14 -11.45 13.07 4.49
CA LYS A 14 -11.89 14.26 5.24
C LYS A 14 -11.23 14.40 6.60
N THR A 15 -10.77 13.30 7.24
CA THR A 15 -10.14 13.35 8.56
C THR A 15 -8.61 13.43 8.53
N HIS A 16 -7.94 13.08 7.42
CA HIS A 16 -6.47 12.89 7.40
C HIS A 16 -5.69 13.80 6.44
N GLY A 17 -6.27 14.94 6.04
CA GLY A 17 -5.55 16.00 5.33
C GLY A 17 -5.34 15.77 3.83
N PRO A 18 -4.92 16.83 3.10
CA PRO A 18 -4.97 16.89 1.64
C PRO A 18 -4.06 15.87 0.93
N THR A 19 -3.02 15.37 1.59
CA THR A 19 -2.00 14.47 1.00
C THR A 19 -2.54 13.05 0.76
N VAL A 20 -3.30 12.50 1.73
CA VAL A 20 -3.98 11.20 1.59
C VAL A 20 -5.13 11.30 0.58
N GLY A 21 -5.81 12.46 0.54
CA GLY A 21 -6.88 12.73 -0.41
C GLY A 21 -6.43 12.79 -1.87
N LYS A 22 -5.24 13.31 -2.15
CA LYS A 22 -4.67 13.36 -3.52
C LYS A 22 -4.32 11.96 -4.03
N PHE A 23 -3.63 11.15 -3.23
CA PHE A 23 -3.19 9.82 -3.64
C PHE A 23 -4.36 8.84 -3.87
N VAL A 24 -5.39 8.89 -3.01
CA VAL A 24 -6.63 8.11 -3.23
C VAL A 24 -7.38 8.59 -4.47
N LYS A 25 -7.43 9.90 -4.72
CA LYS A 25 -8.10 10.46 -5.92
C LYS A 25 -7.39 10.06 -7.21
N GLU A 26 -6.06 9.98 -7.21
CA GLU A 26 -5.24 9.62 -8.36
C GLU A 26 -5.35 8.12 -8.71
N ASN A 27 -5.39 7.23 -7.70
CA ASN A 27 -5.42 5.78 -7.91
C ASN A 27 -6.85 5.17 -7.83
N TRP A 28 -7.87 5.96 -7.48
CA TRP A 28 -9.26 5.49 -7.34
C TRP A 28 -9.84 4.94 -8.65
N LYS A 29 -9.50 5.50 -9.81
CA LYS A 29 -9.99 5.01 -11.11
C LYS A 29 -9.47 3.60 -11.44
N GLU A 30 -8.30 3.24 -10.93
CA GLU A 30 -7.69 1.92 -11.10
C GLU A 30 -8.29 0.91 -10.12
N ILE A 31 -8.58 1.34 -8.88
CA ILE A 31 -9.15 0.51 -7.82
C ILE A 31 -10.67 0.29 -8.00
N SER A 32 -11.41 1.24 -8.58
CA SER A 32 -12.89 1.22 -8.58
C SER A 32 -13.54 0.37 -9.67
N GLN A 33 -12.79 -0.11 -10.67
CA GLN A 33 -13.37 -0.83 -11.80
C GLN A 33 -13.10 -2.34 -11.80
N GLY A 34 -12.04 -2.83 -11.15
CA GLY A 34 -11.70 -4.27 -11.09
C GLY A 34 -12.23 -5.01 -9.86
N ALA A 35 -12.49 -4.31 -8.76
CA ALA A 35 -12.98 -4.95 -7.54
C ALA A 35 -14.51 -5.09 -7.57
N ALA A 36 -15.00 -6.19 -8.14
CA ALA A 36 -16.32 -6.72 -7.80
C ALA A 36 -16.35 -7.01 -6.29
N PHE A 37 -16.71 -5.99 -5.50
CA PHE A 37 -16.75 -6.00 -4.04
C PHE A 37 -17.97 -6.77 -3.50
N VAL A 38 -18.23 -7.96 -4.04
CA VAL A 38 -19.28 -8.87 -3.57
C VAL A 38 -18.63 -9.82 -2.55
N GLY A 39 -18.58 -9.40 -1.28
CA GLY A 39 -18.37 -10.31 -0.15
C GLY A 39 -17.34 -9.90 0.92
N SER A 40 -16.41 -8.98 0.63
CA SER A 40 -15.28 -8.68 1.54
C SER A 40 -15.58 -7.63 2.62
N ALA A 41 -16.62 -6.81 2.48
CA ALA A 41 -16.98 -5.80 3.49
C ALA A 41 -17.32 -6.43 4.86
N GLY A 42 -17.93 -7.62 4.85
CA GLY A 42 -18.24 -8.37 6.07
C GLY A 42 -16.99 -8.95 6.74
N LYS A 43 -16.03 -9.47 5.96
CA LYS A 43 -14.75 -9.98 6.47
C LYS A 43 -13.91 -8.86 7.07
N ILE A 44 -13.81 -7.72 6.41
CA ILE A 44 -13.03 -6.56 6.90
C ILE A 44 -13.55 -6.09 8.27
N ALA A 45 -14.87 -5.98 8.45
CA ALA A 45 -15.44 -5.59 9.74
C ALA A 45 -15.24 -6.67 10.83
N LYS A 46 -15.26 -7.95 10.44
CA LYS A 46 -15.08 -9.09 11.35
C LYS A 46 -13.62 -9.24 11.78
N ASP A 47 -12.66 -9.02 10.88
CA ASP A 47 -11.23 -9.06 11.16
C ASP A 47 -10.79 -7.88 12.03
N PHE A 48 -11.35 -6.68 11.80
CA PHE A 48 -11.17 -5.55 12.73
C PHE A 48 -11.70 -5.85 14.14
N ARG A 49 -12.82 -6.58 14.27
CA ARG A 49 -13.37 -7.00 15.56
C ARG A 49 -12.60 -8.16 16.20
N LYS A 50 -12.06 -9.08 15.40
CA LYS A 50 -11.29 -10.24 15.88
C LYS A 50 -9.92 -9.83 16.38
N ASN A 51 -9.23 -8.93 15.66
CA ASN A 51 -7.96 -8.34 16.10
C ASN A 51 -8.10 -7.49 17.38
N ARG A 52 -9.30 -6.98 17.65
CA ARG A 52 -9.62 -6.28 18.91
C ARG A 52 -9.70 -7.24 20.10
N LYS A 53 -10.17 -8.48 19.90
CA LYS A 53 -10.26 -9.51 20.96
C LYS A 53 -8.93 -10.20 21.23
N GLU A 54 -8.11 -10.43 20.20
CA GLU A 54 -6.78 -11.04 20.39
C GLU A 54 -5.76 -10.11 21.08
N SER A 55 -6.02 -8.79 21.10
CA SER A 55 -5.20 -7.83 21.84
C SER A 55 -5.61 -7.67 23.31
N GLU A 56 -6.70 -8.30 23.78
CA GLU A 56 -7.28 -8.10 25.12
C GLU A 56 -6.37 -8.55 26.28
N GLN A 57 -5.37 -9.40 26.03
CA GLN A 57 -4.39 -9.78 27.06
C GLN A 57 -3.18 -8.83 27.21
N TYR A 58 -2.93 -7.92 26.26
CA TYR A 58 -1.86 -6.90 26.33
C TYR A 58 -2.45 -5.47 26.55
N LEU A 59 -3.76 -5.39 26.81
CA LEU A 59 -4.61 -4.23 26.56
C LEU A 59 -4.72 -3.22 27.72
N GLU A 60 -4.30 -3.55 28.95
CA GLU A 60 -4.59 -2.67 30.09
C GLU A 60 -3.74 -1.38 30.16
N LYS A 61 -2.63 -1.24 29.40
CA LYS A 61 -1.74 -0.07 29.54
C LYS A 61 -1.19 0.55 28.25
N ASN A 62 -1.48 0.00 27.07
CA ASN A 62 -0.80 0.42 25.83
C ASN A 62 -1.73 1.12 24.82
N HIS A 63 -1.27 2.27 24.31
CA HIS A 63 -1.95 3.03 23.27
C HIS A 63 -2.10 2.17 21.98
N PRO A 64 -3.26 2.17 21.28
CA PRO A 64 -3.49 1.31 20.11
C PRO A 64 -2.41 1.38 19.03
N ARG A 65 -1.88 2.58 18.73
CA ARG A 65 -0.74 2.75 17.81
C ARG A 65 0.54 2.05 18.25
N LYS A 66 0.83 1.94 19.55
CA LYS A 66 2.01 1.19 20.04
C LYS A 66 1.83 -0.30 19.79
N ILE A 67 0.61 -0.82 19.99
CA ILE A 67 0.25 -2.20 19.68
C ILE A 67 0.41 -2.45 18.17
N ARG A 68 -0.14 -1.57 17.33
CA ARG A 68 0.02 -1.69 15.87
C ARG A 68 1.46 -1.60 15.44
N PHE A 69 2.23 -0.65 15.96
CA PHE A 69 3.67 -0.55 15.66
C PHE A 69 4.42 -1.84 16.01
N HIS A 70 4.11 -2.44 17.16
CA HIS A 70 4.68 -3.72 17.55
C HIS A 70 4.29 -4.83 16.56
N GLN A 71 3.01 -4.94 16.19
CA GLN A 71 2.56 -5.88 15.16
C GLN A 71 3.29 -5.68 13.82
N TYR A 72 3.53 -4.43 13.41
CA TYR A 72 4.33 -4.17 12.22
C TYR A 72 5.73 -4.76 12.34
N LYS A 73 6.40 -4.56 13.48
CA LYS A 73 7.74 -5.11 13.70
C LYS A 73 7.79 -6.63 13.82
N THR A 74 6.80 -7.26 14.46
CA THR A 74 6.87 -8.68 14.81
C THR A 74 6.24 -9.61 13.78
N SER A 75 5.21 -9.16 13.05
CA SER A 75 4.45 -10.04 12.15
C SER A 75 4.32 -9.49 10.74
N ILE A 76 4.03 -8.19 10.56
CA ILE A 76 3.74 -7.67 9.21
C ILE A 76 5.03 -7.47 8.40
N LEU A 77 6.06 -6.82 8.96
CA LEU A 77 7.33 -6.59 8.26
C LEU A 77 8.03 -7.90 7.87
N PRO A 78 8.14 -8.91 8.76
CA PRO A 78 8.72 -10.19 8.38
C PRO A 78 7.94 -10.91 7.26
N ASP A 79 6.61 -10.74 7.21
CA ASP A 79 5.73 -11.45 6.28
C ASP A 79 5.44 -10.68 4.98
N LEU A 80 6.06 -9.51 4.75
CA LEU A 80 5.81 -8.70 3.55
C LEU A 80 6.07 -9.47 2.25
N HIS A 81 6.92 -10.50 2.27
CA HIS A 81 7.20 -11.30 1.08
C HIS A 81 5.99 -12.15 0.63
N ASN A 82 5.14 -12.59 1.55
CA ASN A 82 3.98 -13.43 1.25
C ASN A 82 2.75 -12.62 0.86
N MET A 83 2.73 -11.33 1.19
CA MET A 83 1.59 -10.46 0.89
C MET A 83 1.46 -10.21 -0.61
N ASN A 84 0.20 -10.18 -1.07
CA ASN A 84 -0.14 -9.72 -2.41
C ASN A 84 -0.07 -8.18 -2.50
N ARG A 85 -0.14 -7.64 -3.72
CA ARG A 85 -0.01 -6.20 -3.97
C ARG A 85 -1.05 -5.39 -3.21
N PHE A 86 -2.28 -5.90 -3.12
CA PHE A 86 -3.39 -5.26 -2.43
C PHE A 86 -3.17 -5.18 -0.92
N GLU A 87 -2.68 -6.26 -0.32
CA GLU A 87 -2.34 -6.33 1.11
C GLU A 87 -1.21 -5.36 1.45
N LEU A 88 -0.14 -5.34 0.63
CA LEU A 88 0.96 -4.39 0.79
C LEU A 88 0.49 -2.95 0.65
N PHE A 89 -0.38 -2.67 -0.32
CA PHE A 89 -0.97 -1.34 -0.51
C PHE A 89 -1.83 -0.90 0.68
N LYS A 90 -2.68 -1.80 1.19
CA LYS A 90 -3.51 -1.53 2.36
C LYS A 90 -2.68 -1.23 3.60
N ALA A 91 -1.64 -2.01 3.84
CA ALA A 91 -0.73 -1.79 4.96
C ALA A 91 0.06 -0.48 4.79
N LYS A 92 0.48 -0.13 3.56
CA LYS A 92 1.13 1.16 3.26
C LYS A 92 0.22 2.33 3.65
N LEU A 93 -1.04 2.31 3.22
CA LEU A 93 -2.02 3.36 3.55
C LEU A 93 -2.25 3.49 5.06
N GLU A 94 -2.24 2.38 5.79
CA GLU A 94 -2.36 2.42 7.26
C GLU A 94 -1.17 3.14 7.91
N VAL A 95 0.05 2.83 7.47
CA VAL A 95 1.29 3.47 7.95
C VAL A 95 1.28 4.97 7.64
N GLU A 96 0.92 5.36 6.41
CA GLU A 96 0.78 6.76 6.02
C GLU A 96 -0.26 7.50 6.89
N GLY A 97 -1.37 6.83 7.21
CA GLY A 97 -2.39 7.35 8.12
C GLY A 97 -1.84 7.63 9.53
N PHE A 98 -1.01 6.73 10.07
CA PHE A 98 -0.35 6.96 11.36
C PHE A 98 0.65 8.12 11.31
N ILE A 99 1.46 8.22 10.26
CA ILE A 99 2.40 9.33 10.07
C ILE A 99 1.64 10.66 10.02
N ALA A 100 0.58 10.74 9.21
CA ALA A 100 -0.24 11.95 9.10
C ALA A 100 -0.86 12.35 10.45
N GLN A 101 -1.38 11.38 11.20
CA GLN A 101 -1.94 11.64 12.52
C GLN A 101 -0.87 12.17 13.50
N ILE A 102 0.34 11.59 13.51
CA ILE A 102 1.42 12.03 14.40
C ILE A 102 1.89 13.43 14.03
N LYS A 103 2.01 13.77 12.73
CA LYS A 103 2.34 15.13 12.28
C LYS A 103 1.31 16.15 12.80
N GLN A 104 0.03 15.82 12.69
CA GLN A 104 -1.04 16.68 13.19
C GLN A 104 -1.00 16.86 14.72
N GLU A 105 -0.62 15.80 15.46
CA GLU A 105 -0.43 15.89 16.91
C GLU A 105 0.79 16.75 17.28
N GLU A 106 1.90 16.60 16.55
CA GLU A 106 3.12 17.41 16.73
C GLU A 106 2.89 18.90 16.46
N GLU A 107 2.06 19.23 15.47
CA GLU A 107 1.65 20.61 15.17
C GLU A 107 0.75 21.22 16.26
N LYS A 108 -0.08 20.41 16.93
CA LYS A 108 -1.05 20.85 17.94
C LYS A 108 -0.50 20.89 19.37
N GLU A 109 0.55 20.13 19.67
CA GLU A 109 1.08 20.02 21.03
C GLU A 109 2.22 21.01 21.33
N ALA A 110 2.31 21.41 22.60
CA ALA A 110 3.38 22.29 23.09
C ALA A 110 4.78 21.64 22.89
N GLY A 111 5.81 22.48 22.73
CA GLY A 111 7.17 22.07 22.34
C GLY A 111 7.80 20.92 23.13
N VAL A 112 7.38 20.71 24.39
CA VAL A 112 7.89 19.66 25.29
C VAL A 112 7.65 18.24 24.78
N LYS A 113 6.59 18.00 23.98
CA LYS A 113 6.29 16.67 23.42
C LYS A 113 6.85 16.45 22.01
N LYS A 114 7.47 17.46 21.40
CA LYS A 114 8.05 17.35 20.04
C LYS A 114 9.08 16.21 19.92
N PRO A 115 10.05 16.03 20.84
CA PRO A 115 11.03 14.94 20.69
C PRO A 115 10.39 13.55 20.64
N LEU A 116 9.28 13.36 21.37
CA LEU A 116 8.53 12.11 21.39
C LEU A 116 7.84 11.86 20.04
N HIS A 117 7.23 12.88 19.44
CA HIS A 117 6.60 12.76 18.12
C HIS A 117 7.62 12.59 17.01
N SER A 118 8.72 13.33 17.03
CA SER A 118 9.79 13.18 16.05
C SER A 118 10.36 11.75 16.07
N LYS A 119 10.53 11.14 17.25
CA LYS A 119 10.93 9.72 17.37
C LYS A 119 9.87 8.79 16.76
N ARG A 120 8.59 8.99 17.07
CA ARG A 120 7.50 8.17 16.50
C ARG A 120 7.39 8.33 14.99
N LEU A 121 7.58 9.53 14.46
CA LEU A 121 7.60 9.79 13.03
C LEU A 121 8.73 9.03 12.36
N LYS A 122 9.95 9.09 12.91
CA LYS A 122 11.07 8.31 12.41
C LYS A 122 10.75 6.82 12.38
N ASP A 123 10.26 6.29 13.50
CA ASP A 123 9.88 4.89 13.65
C ASP A 123 8.87 4.43 12.56
N TRP A 124 7.83 5.22 12.28
CA TRP A 124 6.84 4.89 11.24
C TRP A 124 7.35 5.15 9.82
N ASN A 125 8.18 6.17 9.60
CA ASN A 125 8.81 6.42 8.31
C ASN A 125 9.76 5.27 7.93
N ASP A 126 10.50 4.70 8.89
CA ASP A 126 11.37 3.55 8.66
C ASP A 126 10.55 2.31 8.22
N ILE A 127 9.33 2.14 8.76
CA ILE A 127 8.39 1.10 8.30
C ILE A 127 7.94 1.40 6.86
N LEU A 128 7.54 2.65 6.58
CA LEU A 128 7.07 3.06 5.25
C LEU A 128 8.13 2.81 4.18
N ILE A 129 9.39 3.18 4.44
CA ILE A 129 10.52 2.97 3.53
C ILE A 129 10.70 1.47 3.22
N GLN A 130 10.68 0.61 4.24
CA GLN A 130 10.80 -0.85 4.04
C GLN A 130 9.67 -1.41 3.18
N MET A 131 8.43 -0.95 3.43
CA MET A 131 7.28 -1.36 2.63
C MET A 131 7.37 -0.90 1.18
N GLU A 132 7.74 0.35 0.94
CA GLU A 132 7.91 0.88 -0.41
C GLU A 132 9.02 0.16 -1.18
N ALA A 133 10.15 -0.12 -0.52
CA ALA A 133 11.24 -0.87 -1.11
C ALA A 133 10.78 -2.30 -1.49
N LYS A 134 10.02 -2.96 -0.61
CA LYS A 134 9.53 -4.32 -0.87
C LYS A 134 8.52 -4.35 -2.01
N ILE A 135 7.59 -3.39 -2.03
CA ILE A 135 6.62 -3.20 -3.11
C ILE A 135 7.35 -3.01 -4.43
N ALA A 136 8.28 -2.05 -4.49
CA ALA A 136 9.01 -1.72 -5.71
C ALA A 136 9.80 -2.93 -6.26
N ALA A 137 10.47 -3.66 -5.38
CA ALA A 137 11.23 -4.85 -5.75
C ALA A 137 10.33 -5.98 -6.27
N LYS A 138 9.20 -6.24 -5.60
CA LYS A 138 8.28 -7.32 -5.98
C LYS A 138 7.51 -6.98 -7.26
N ASP A 139 7.05 -5.73 -7.41
CA ASP A 139 6.44 -5.22 -8.64
C ASP A 139 7.40 -5.46 -9.82
N TYR A 140 8.68 -5.07 -9.69
CA TYR A 140 9.68 -5.28 -10.73
C TYR A 140 9.91 -6.74 -11.10
N GLN A 141 10.09 -7.60 -10.10
CA GLN A 141 10.30 -9.04 -10.33
C GLN A 141 9.13 -9.68 -11.07
N GLU A 142 7.91 -9.31 -10.71
CA GLU A 142 6.69 -9.83 -11.32
C GLU A 142 6.53 -9.33 -12.76
N TYR A 143 6.89 -8.07 -13.04
CA TYR A 143 6.95 -7.56 -14.42
C TYR A 143 7.96 -8.30 -15.29
N ILE A 144 9.16 -8.60 -14.77
CA ILE A 144 10.15 -9.43 -15.48
C ILE A 144 9.58 -10.82 -15.79
N MET A 145 8.94 -11.46 -14.81
CA MET A 145 8.34 -12.79 -15.01
C MET A 145 7.25 -12.78 -16.08
N MET A 146 6.39 -11.75 -16.08
CA MET A 146 5.36 -11.57 -17.09
C MET A 146 5.94 -11.27 -18.48
N TYR A 147 7.00 -10.48 -18.56
CA TYR A 147 7.68 -10.15 -19.82
C TYR A 147 8.30 -11.40 -20.47
N ASN A 148 9.01 -12.20 -19.67
CA ASN A 148 9.70 -13.41 -20.16
C ASN A 148 8.77 -14.60 -20.40
N ASN A 149 7.56 -14.59 -19.83
CA ASN A 149 6.58 -15.66 -20.00
C ASN A 149 5.16 -15.09 -20.14
N PRO A 150 4.64 -14.94 -21.38
CA PRO A 150 3.30 -14.40 -21.63
C PRO A 150 2.16 -15.21 -20.99
N SER A 151 2.37 -16.51 -20.73
CA SER A 151 1.38 -17.37 -20.05
C SER A 151 1.40 -17.26 -18.53
N TYR A 152 2.38 -16.53 -17.96
CA TYR A 152 2.49 -16.35 -16.52
C TYR A 152 1.30 -15.56 -15.96
N GLN A 153 0.74 -16.06 -14.86
CA GLN A 153 -0.32 -15.42 -14.10
C GLN A 153 0.20 -15.10 -12.70
N SER A 154 0.17 -13.81 -12.36
CA SER A 154 0.67 -13.32 -11.07
C SER A 154 -0.44 -13.38 -10.02
N GLU A 155 -0.27 -14.26 -9.02
CA GLU A 155 -1.09 -14.22 -7.80
C GLU A 155 -0.82 -12.97 -6.96
N TYR A 156 0.38 -12.38 -7.11
CA TYR A 156 0.75 -11.16 -6.41
C TYR A 156 -0.10 -9.96 -6.86
N PHE A 157 -0.37 -9.83 -8.16
CA PHE A 157 -1.16 -8.74 -8.72
C PHE A 157 -2.68 -9.01 -8.75
N LYS A 158 -3.17 -9.97 -7.94
CA LYS A 158 -4.60 -10.23 -7.81
C LYS A 158 -5.38 -8.96 -7.44
N GLY A 159 -6.38 -8.60 -8.25
CA GLY A 159 -7.15 -7.36 -8.11
C GLY A 159 -6.54 -6.14 -8.83
N TYR A 160 -5.46 -6.32 -9.59
CA TYR A 160 -4.79 -5.30 -10.41
C TYR A 160 -4.80 -5.67 -11.90
N GLU A 161 -5.82 -6.39 -12.37
CA GLU A 161 -5.89 -6.96 -13.72
C GLU A 161 -5.74 -5.89 -14.81
N ARG A 162 -6.40 -4.74 -14.66
CA ARG A 162 -6.29 -3.63 -15.60
C ARG A 162 -4.87 -3.08 -15.72
N GLN A 163 -4.13 -3.06 -14.62
CA GLN A 163 -2.75 -2.61 -14.60
C GLN A 163 -1.88 -3.60 -15.40
N LEU A 164 -2.15 -4.90 -15.26
CA LEU A 164 -1.48 -5.95 -16.02
C LEU A 164 -1.85 -5.92 -17.51
N GLU A 165 -3.11 -5.65 -17.85
CA GLU A 165 -3.54 -5.46 -19.24
C GLU A 165 -2.80 -4.30 -19.89
N LYS A 166 -2.66 -3.16 -19.19
CA LYS A 166 -1.88 -2.03 -19.70
C LYS A 166 -0.43 -2.47 -19.97
N PHE A 167 0.20 -3.15 -19.02
CA PHE A 167 1.56 -3.66 -19.17
C PHE A 167 1.70 -4.60 -20.38
N ARG A 168 0.80 -5.58 -20.51
CA ARG A 168 0.80 -6.53 -21.63
C ARG A 168 0.63 -5.82 -22.98
N ASN A 169 -0.27 -4.85 -23.06
CA ASN A 169 -0.46 -4.06 -24.28
C ASN A 169 0.81 -3.30 -24.67
N MET A 170 1.55 -2.72 -23.72
CA MET A 170 2.83 -2.05 -24.02
C MET A 170 3.88 -3.03 -24.55
N VAL A 171 3.93 -4.25 -23.99
CA VAL A 171 4.82 -5.32 -24.45
C VAL A 171 4.44 -5.81 -25.85
N GLU A 172 3.16 -6.07 -26.10
CA GLU A 172 2.65 -6.55 -27.40
C GLU A 172 2.83 -5.52 -28.52
N ASN A 173 2.63 -4.23 -28.21
CA ASN A 173 2.79 -3.14 -29.18
C ASN A 173 4.26 -2.73 -29.42
N GLN A 174 5.22 -3.34 -28.71
CA GLN A 174 6.64 -2.99 -28.75
C GLN A 174 6.92 -1.51 -28.46
N ASP A 175 6.09 -0.88 -27.63
CA ASP A 175 6.29 0.52 -27.21
C ASP A 175 7.30 0.56 -26.06
N ASN A 176 8.58 0.41 -26.41
CA ASN A 176 9.66 0.31 -25.45
C ASN A 176 9.81 1.60 -24.61
N GLU A 177 9.55 2.78 -25.18
CA GLU A 177 9.66 4.03 -24.43
C GLU A 177 8.55 4.14 -23.38
N GLU A 178 7.29 3.87 -23.75
CA GLU A 178 6.18 3.86 -22.79
C GLU A 178 6.38 2.78 -21.71
N LEU A 179 6.86 1.59 -22.10
CA LEU A 179 7.18 0.51 -21.18
C LEU A 179 8.23 0.93 -20.14
N TYR A 180 9.31 1.57 -20.56
CA TYR A 180 10.38 1.99 -19.66
C TYR A 180 9.93 3.09 -18.70
N GLU A 181 9.15 4.06 -19.17
CA GLU A 181 8.59 5.11 -18.31
C GLU A 181 7.60 4.55 -17.29
N TYR A 182 6.78 3.60 -17.72
CA TYR A 182 5.86 2.87 -16.85
C TYR A 182 6.62 2.13 -15.74
N LEU A 183 7.62 1.33 -16.08
CA LEU A 183 8.41 0.56 -15.11
C LEU A 183 9.18 1.48 -14.16
N LEU A 184 9.77 2.57 -14.65
CA LEU A 184 10.46 3.57 -13.83
C LEU A 184 9.52 4.14 -12.76
N THR A 185 8.31 4.52 -13.16
CA THR A 185 7.30 5.14 -12.28
C THR A 185 6.83 4.17 -11.19
N HIS A 186 6.64 2.89 -11.54
CA HIS A 186 6.06 1.91 -10.63
C HIS A 186 7.08 1.18 -9.75
N THR A 187 8.33 1.04 -10.21
CA THR A 187 9.33 0.19 -9.53
C THR A 187 10.52 0.96 -8.97
N LYS A 188 10.61 2.28 -9.23
CA LYS A 188 11.73 3.13 -8.80
C LYS A 188 13.11 2.58 -9.25
N ARG A 189 13.14 1.70 -10.25
CA ARG A 189 14.37 1.20 -10.89
C ARG A 189 14.92 2.23 -11.86
N SER A 190 16.23 2.23 -12.08
CA SER A 190 16.86 3.14 -13.03
C SER A 190 16.39 2.82 -14.46
N LYS A 191 16.30 3.83 -15.33
CA LYS A 191 15.92 3.62 -16.74
C LYS A 191 16.96 2.74 -17.44
N GLU A 192 18.22 2.79 -17.00
CA GLU A 192 19.33 1.97 -17.48
C GLU A 192 19.15 0.49 -17.13
N ASP A 193 18.85 0.16 -15.87
CA ASP A 193 18.61 -1.22 -15.44
C ASP A 193 17.39 -1.81 -16.16
N ILE A 194 16.31 -1.02 -16.25
CA ILE A 194 15.09 -1.42 -16.97
C ILE A 194 15.40 -1.73 -18.43
N LYS A 195 16.17 -0.88 -19.10
CA LYS A 195 16.54 -1.11 -20.51
C LYS A 195 17.31 -2.41 -20.68
N LEU A 196 18.21 -2.76 -19.77
CA LEU A 196 18.98 -4.00 -19.83
C LEU A 196 18.10 -5.24 -19.62
N ASP A 197 17.17 -5.18 -18.67
CA ASP A 197 16.32 -6.32 -18.32
C ASP A 197 15.15 -6.54 -19.29
N PHE A 198 14.76 -5.51 -20.05
CA PHE A 198 13.61 -5.50 -20.97
C PHE A 198 13.99 -5.21 -22.43
N SER A 199 15.28 -5.24 -22.77
CA SER A 199 15.74 -5.25 -24.17
C SER A 199 15.77 -6.69 -24.67
N LEU A 200 14.97 -6.98 -25.70
CA LEU A 200 15.09 -8.18 -26.53
C LEU A 200 16.48 -8.30 -27.17
#